data_AF-A0A849WN89-F1
#
_entry.id   AF-A0A849WN89-F1
#
_cell.length_a   1.000
_cell.length_b   1.000
_cell.length_c   1.000
_cell.angle_alpha   90.00
_cell.angle_beta   90.00
_cell.angle_gamma   90.00
#
_symmetry.space_group_name_H-M   'P 1'
#
loop_
_entity.id
_entity.type
_entity.pdbx_description
1 polymer ?
#
loop_
_entity_poly.entity_id
_entity_poly.type
_entity_poly.pdbx_seq_one_letter_code
_entity_poly.pdbx_strand_id
1 'polypeptide(L)'
;MKDIKQINKLPLHKRSIAEEYQLARHEQRQPLCIFCGKPLRIEQPLDVYATWDWDEDTKNYVKDEDVGNAYKPCCSECEHEDWDFTEAIPFSAG
;
A
#
# COMPACT_ATOMS: atom_id res chain seq x y z
N MET A 1 5.77 -17.92 13.07
CA MET A 1 6.20 -17.42 11.75
C MET A 1 6.94 -18.53 11.03
N LYS A 2 6.65 -18.81 9.75
CA LYS A 2 7.36 -19.85 8.98
C LYS A 2 8.80 -19.40 8.69
N ASP A 3 9.72 -20.34 8.55
CA ASP A 3 11.08 -20.03 8.09
C ASP A 3 11.13 -19.84 6.55
N ILE A 4 12.22 -19.24 6.05
CA ILE A 4 12.38 -18.94 4.61
C ILE A 4 12.30 -20.20 3.74
N LYS A 5 12.86 -21.34 4.19
CA LYS A 5 12.85 -22.60 3.43
C LYS A 5 11.44 -23.18 3.33
N GLN A 6 10.63 -23.02 4.38
CA GLN A 6 9.23 -23.39 4.40
C GLN A 6 8.42 -22.51 3.44
N ILE A 7 8.63 -21.19 3.46
CA ILE A 7 7.92 -20.24 2.59
C ILE A 7 8.23 -20.48 1.11
N ASN A 8 9.51 -20.68 0.76
CA ASN A 8 9.92 -20.87 -0.62
C ASN A 8 9.31 -22.13 -1.27
N LYS A 9 9.05 -23.18 -0.49
CA LYS A 9 8.37 -24.40 -0.97
C LYS A 9 6.88 -24.22 -1.22
N LEU A 10 6.25 -23.18 -0.67
CA LEU A 10 4.84 -22.91 -0.91
C LEU A 10 4.66 -22.29 -2.29
N PRO A 11 3.66 -22.73 -3.07
CA PRO A 11 3.27 -22.00 -4.27
C PRO A 11 2.79 -20.61 -3.89
N LEU A 12 3.02 -19.62 -4.76
CA LEU A 12 2.83 -18.20 -4.46
C LEU A 12 1.44 -17.89 -3.87
N HIS A 13 0.37 -18.39 -4.47
CA HIS A 13 -1.02 -18.19 -4.04
C HIS A 13 -1.41 -18.88 -2.71
N LYS A 14 -0.48 -19.60 -2.07
CA LYS A 14 -0.63 -20.20 -0.73
C LYS A 14 0.20 -19.47 0.34
N ARG A 15 0.97 -18.46 -0.05
CA ARG A 15 1.70 -17.59 0.86
C ARG A 15 0.77 -16.48 1.33
N SER A 16 0.96 -15.99 2.55
CA SER A 16 0.42 -14.68 2.92
C SER A 16 1.26 -13.56 2.30
N ILE A 17 0.74 -12.33 2.28
CA ILE A 17 1.50 -11.16 1.84
C ILE A 17 2.76 -11.00 2.70
N ALA A 18 2.64 -11.08 4.03
CA ALA A 18 3.79 -10.99 4.94
C ALA A 18 4.87 -12.05 4.64
N GLU A 19 4.48 -13.30 4.32
CA GLU A 19 5.41 -14.36 3.94
C GLU A 19 6.14 -14.06 2.63
N GLU A 20 5.43 -13.53 1.64
CA GLU A 20 6.02 -13.14 0.36
C GLU A 20 6.98 -11.96 0.51
N TYR A 21 6.65 -10.97 1.35
CA TYR A 21 7.55 -9.89 1.72
C TYR A 21 8.82 -10.40 2.41
N GLN A 22 8.68 -11.33 3.35
CA GLN A 22 9.82 -11.91 4.07
C GLN A 22 10.75 -12.65 3.10
N LEU A 23 10.20 -13.43 2.17
CA LEU A 23 10.98 -14.14 1.15
C LEU A 23 11.65 -13.16 0.19
N ALA A 24 10.92 -12.15 -0.30
CA ALA A 24 11.43 -11.15 -1.23
C ALA A 24 12.60 -10.34 -0.63
N ARG A 25 12.53 -10.00 0.67
CA ARG A 25 13.65 -9.36 1.39
C ARG A 25 14.88 -10.25 1.45
N HIS A 26 14.70 -11.53 1.79
CA HIS A 26 15.80 -12.49 1.84
C HIS A 26 16.45 -12.69 0.46
N GLU A 27 15.63 -12.71 -0.59
CA GLU A 27 16.07 -12.88 -1.98
C GLU A 27 16.48 -11.57 -2.68
N GLN A 28 16.40 -10.43 -2.00
CA GLN A 28 16.71 -9.09 -2.54
C GLN A 28 15.97 -8.77 -3.85
N ARG A 29 14.68 -9.11 -3.91
CA ARG A 29 13.80 -8.82 -5.07
C ARG A 29 12.55 -8.06 -4.64
N GLN A 30 11.82 -7.53 -5.62
CA GLN A 30 10.47 -7.01 -5.39
C GLN A 30 9.52 -8.17 -4.99
N PRO A 31 8.64 -7.98 -4.01
CA PRO A 31 7.57 -8.93 -3.71
C PRO A 31 6.68 -9.16 -4.92
N LEU A 32 6.13 -10.37 -5.06
CA LEU A 32 5.10 -10.65 -6.04
C LEU A 32 3.71 -10.48 -5.42
N CYS A 33 2.74 -10.04 -6.21
CA CYS A 33 1.35 -10.08 -5.80
C CYS A 33 0.91 -11.55 -5.69
N ILE A 34 0.48 -11.99 -4.51
CA ILE A 34 0.09 -13.38 -4.27
C ILE A 34 -1.17 -13.80 -5.07
N PHE A 35 -1.92 -12.82 -5.60
CA PHE A 35 -3.14 -13.02 -6.37
C PHE A 35 -2.87 -13.14 -7.88
N CYS A 36 -2.06 -12.25 -8.46
CA CYS A 36 -1.82 -12.21 -9.91
C CYS A 36 -0.42 -12.66 -10.36
N GLY A 37 0.51 -12.85 -9.42
CA GLY A 37 1.87 -13.32 -9.69
C GLY A 37 2.83 -12.29 -10.29
N LYS A 38 2.36 -11.08 -10.61
CA LYS A 38 3.19 -9.99 -11.12
C LYS A 38 3.95 -9.27 -9.99
N PRO A 39 5.03 -8.52 -10.29
CA PRO A 39 5.68 -7.67 -9.31
C PRO A 39 4.68 -6.73 -8.62
N LEU A 40 4.65 -6.75 -7.30
CA LEU A 40 3.65 -6.04 -6.51
C LEU A 40 3.92 -4.52 -6.57
N ARG A 41 3.02 -3.80 -7.23
CA ARG A 41 2.90 -2.34 -7.19
C ARG A 41 1.63 -2.00 -6.43
N ILE A 42 1.77 -1.14 -5.43
CA ILE A 42 0.67 -0.80 -4.51
C ILE A 42 0.18 0.59 -4.85
N GLU A 43 -1.12 0.70 -5.06
CA GLU A 43 -1.82 1.97 -5.17
C GLU A 43 -2.77 2.08 -3.99
N GLN A 44 -2.86 3.26 -3.38
CA GLN A 44 -3.82 3.52 -2.32
C GLN A 44 -4.55 4.81 -2.65
N PRO A 45 -5.84 4.74 -3.03
CA PRO A 45 -6.65 5.93 -3.19
C PRO A 45 -6.79 6.65 -1.85
N LEU A 46 -6.67 7.98 -1.88
CA LEU A 46 -6.90 8.86 -0.75
C LEU A 46 -7.96 9.87 -1.16
N ASP A 47 -8.94 10.12 -0.29
CA ASP A 47 -9.79 11.29 -0.43
C ASP A 47 -8.97 12.54 -0.10
N VAL A 48 -9.16 13.62 -0.86
CA VAL A 48 -8.67 14.94 -0.50
C VAL A 48 -9.88 15.85 -0.40
N TYR A 49 -10.08 16.42 0.78
CA TYR A 49 -11.12 17.41 1.02
C TYR A 49 -10.50 18.79 0.93
N ALA A 50 -11.20 19.70 0.26
CA ALA A 50 -10.81 21.10 0.22
C ALA A 50 -11.94 21.94 0.82
N THR A 51 -11.58 22.81 1.75
CA THR A 51 -12.48 23.85 2.28
C THR A 51 -12.04 25.21 1.75
N TRP A 52 -13.02 26.06 1.47
CA TRP A 52 -12.79 27.44 1.06
C TRP A 52 -13.43 28.34 2.09
N ASP A 53 -12.60 28.99 2.88
CA ASP A 53 -13.03 29.94 3.90
C ASP A 53 -12.83 31.36 3.40
N TRP A 54 -13.83 32.21 3.62
CA TRP A 54 -13.73 33.62 3.29
C TRP A 54 -12.85 34.33 4.32
N ASP A 55 -11.73 34.88 3.87
CA ASP A 55 -10.86 35.71 4.69
C ASP A 55 -11.31 37.17 4.58
N GLU A 56 -11.81 37.71 5.70
CA GLU A 56 -12.29 39.09 5.77
C GLU A 56 -11.17 40.14 5.68
N ASP A 57 -9.92 39.81 6.00
CA ASP A 57 -8.81 40.75 5.93
C ASP A 57 -8.34 40.91 4.48
N THR A 58 -8.23 39.78 3.77
CA THR A 58 -7.78 39.77 2.37
C THR A 58 -8.91 39.88 1.36
N LYS A 59 -10.17 39.77 1.79
CA LYS A 59 -11.39 39.75 0.95
C LYS A 59 -11.30 38.71 -0.18
N ASN A 60 -10.74 37.55 0.12
CA ASN A 60 -10.60 36.44 -0.81
C ASN A 60 -10.98 35.12 -0.14
N TYR A 61 -11.32 34.11 -0.95
CA TYR A 61 -11.40 32.74 -0.46
C TYR A 61 -9.99 32.16 -0.35
N VAL A 62 -9.68 31.61 0.82
CA VAL A 62 -8.46 30.85 1.06
C VAL A 62 -8.84 29.37 1.01
N LYS A 63 -8.07 28.61 0.23
CA LYS A 63 -8.23 27.16 0.10
C LYS A 63 -7.38 26.47 1.14
N ASP A 64 -7.98 25.59 1.93
CA ASP A 64 -7.29 24.62 2.77
C ASP A 64 -7.54 23.21 2.23
N GLU A 65 -6.52 22.37 2.21
CA GLU A 65 -6.59 20.99 1.72
C GLU A 65 -6.21 20.04 2.85
N ASP A 66 -7.08 19.07 3.14
CA ASP A 66 -6.83 18.02 4.11
C ASP A 66 -6.96 16.65 3.45
N VAL A 67 -6.09 15.72 3.85
CA VAL A 67 -6.13 14.34 3.40
C VAL A 67 -7.18 13.61 4.23
N GLY A 68 -8.24 13.19 3.55
CA GLY A 68 -9.39 12.50 4.12
C GLY A 68 -9.14 11.02 4.38
N ASN A 69 -10.17 10.21 4.11
CA ASN A 69 -10.10 8.78 4.34
C ASN A 69 -9.14 8.09 3.37
N ALA A 70 -8.33 7.17 3.89
CA ALA A 70 -7.55 6.26 3.09
C ALA A 70 -8.38 5.02 2.74
N TYR A 71 -8.46 4.68 1.47
CA TYR A 71 -9.09 3.44 1.01
C TYR A 71 -8.13 2.25 1.19
N LYS A 72 -8.66 1.04 1.01
CA LYS A 72 -7.80 -0.15 1.01
C LYS A 72 -6.75 -0.04 -0.11
N PRO A 73 -5.47 -0.29 0.19
CA PRO A 73 -4.45 -0.37 -0.83
C PRO A 73 -4.73 -1.57 -1.74
N CYS A 74 -4.40 -1.45 -3.01
CA CYS A 74 -4.63 -2.47 -4.02
C CYS A 74 -3.38 -2.73 -4.87
N CYS A 75 -3.35 -3.89 -5.53
CA CYS A 75 -2.34 -4.18 -6.54
C CYS A 75 -2.69 -3.47 -7.85
N SER A 76 -1.83 -2.58 -8.37
CA SER A 76 -2.10 -1.81 -9.60
C SER A 76 -2.33 -2.68 -10.85
N GLU A 77 -1.91 -3.95 -10.80
CA GLU A 77 -1.99 -4.87 -11.94
C GLU A 77 -3.26 -5.73 -11.98
N CYS A 78 -3.89 -5.96 -10.83
CA CYS A 78 -5.08 -6.82 -10.74
C CYS A 78 -6.18 -6.28 -9.84
N GLU A 79 -5.99 -5.08 -9.29
CA GLU A 79 -6.94 -4.30 -8.49
C GLU A 79 -7.44 -5.03 -7.23
N HIS A 80 -6.76 -6.11 -6.80
CA HIS A 80 -7.11 -6.78 -5.56
C HIS A 80 -6.76 -5.87 -4.38
N GLU A 81 -7.69 -5.69 -3.46
CA GLU A 81 -7.57 -4.79 -2.30
C GLU A 81 -7.20 -5.58 -1.02
N ASP A 82 -6.12 -5.19 -0.35
CA ASP A 82 -5.69 -5.83 0.91
C ASP A 82 -4.85 -4.88 1.77
N TRP A 83 -5.25 -4.65 3.03
CA TRP A 83 -4.52 -3.81 3.99
C TRP A 83 -3.11 -4.34 4.29
N ASP A 84 -2.91 -5.66 4.18
CA ASP A 84 -1.62 -6.30 4.44
C ASP A 84 -0.55 -5.85 3.42
N PHE A 85 -0.93 -5.28 2.28
CA PHE A 85 0.02 -4.75 1.30
C PHE A 85 0.91 -3.64 1.88
N THR A 86 0.34 -2.78 2.73
CA THR A 86 1.07 -1.66 3.35
C THR A 86 1.58 -1.98 4.74
N GLU A 87 0.91 -2.86 5.49
CA GLU A 87 1.37 -3.27 6.83
C GLU A 87 2.71 -4.04 6.78
N ALA A 88 2.97 -4.73 5.67
CA ALA A 88 4.24 -5.42 5.47
C ALA A 88 5.43 -4.48 5.21
N ILE A 89 5.20 -3.19 4.91
CA ILE A 89 6.26 -2.20 4.65
C ILE A 89 6.63 -1.52 5.97
N PRO A 90 7.89 -1.59 6.46
CA PRO A 90 8.31 -0.72 7.55
C PRO A 90 8.18 0.71 7.05
N PHE A 91 7.34 1.52 7.71
CA PHE A 91 7.28 2.96 7.50
C PHE A 91 8.68 3.56 7.70
N SER A 92 9.46 3.68 6.62
CA SER A 92 10.50 4.69 6.54
C SER A 92 9.85 5.91 5.91
N ALA A 93 9.20 6.73 6.76
CA ALA A 93 8.89 8.10 6.39
C ALA A 93 10.23 8.79 6.07
N GLY A 94 10.42 9.12 4.80
CA GLY A 94 11.47 10.02 4.34
C GLY A 94 10.99 11.46 4.38
#